data_AF-A0AAP0AWG2-F1
#
_entry.id   AF-A0AAP0AWG2-F1
#
_cell.length_a   1.000
_cell.length_b   1.000
_cell.length_c   1.000
_cell.angle_alpha   90.00
_cell.angle_beta   90.00
_cell.angle_gamma   90.00
#
_symmetry.space_group_name_H-M   'P 1'
#
loop_
_entity.id
_entity.type
_entity.pdbx_description
1 polymer ?
#
loop_
_entity_poly.entity_id
_entity_poly.type
_entity_poly.pdbx_seq_one_letter_code
_entity_poly.pdbx_strand_id
1 'polypeptide(L)'
;MMYLGITKIARLKQAKEEAEKEIAEFRAQIEDAFKKKLAESSGDSGANVKRLEEETHHKIQHLEAESVMISNDVVQMLLRHVTTVKN
;
A
#
# COMPACT_ATOMS: atom_id res chain seq x y z
N MET A 1 13.53 63.59 -6.82
CA MET A 1 14.35 62.36 -6.95
C MET A 1 14.37 61.50 -5.68
N MET A 2 14.39 62.06 -4.46
CA MET A 2 14.46 61.29 -3.20
C MET A 2 13.23 60.38 -2.91
N TYR A 3 12.00 60.83 -3.21
CA TYR A 3 10.78 60.03 -2.99
C TYR A 3 10.66 58.77 -3.87
N LEU A 4 11.21 58.80 -5.09
CA LEU A 4 11.12 57.69 -6.04
C LEU A 4 11.93 56.47 -5.61
N GLY A 5 13.09 56.69 -4.96
CA GLY A 5 13.93 55.62 -4.42
C GLY A 5 13.28 54.86 -3.27
N ILE A 6 12.57 55.58 -2.39
CA ILE A 6 11.88 54.99 -1.23
C ILE A 6 10.72 54.09 -1.68
N THR A 7 9.93 54.51 -2.67
CA THR A 7 8.83 53.70 -3.23
C THR A 7 9.33 52.41 -3.89
N LYS A 8 10.47 52.47 -4.59
CA LYS A 8 11.07 51.28 -5.23
C LYS A 8 11.53 50.26 -4.18
N ILE A 9 12.17 50.72 -3.10
CA ILE A 9 12.62 49.87 -1.99
C ILE A 9 11.43 49.24 -1.27
N ALA A 10 10.36 50.00 -1.01
CA ALA A 10 9.15 49.50 -0.36
C ALA A 10 8.48 48.38 -1.17
N ARG A 11 8.36 48.53 -2.49
CA ARG A 11 7.80 47.48 -3.37
C ARG A 11 8.65 46.22 -3.41
N LEU A 12 9.98 46.36 -3.42
CA LEU A 12 10.89 45.21 -3.38
C LEU A 12 10.78 44.45 -2.05
N LYS A 13 10.64 45.16 -0.94
CA LYS A 13 10.45 44.56 0.38
C LYS A 13 9.12 43.81 0.47
N GLN A 14 8.03 44.42 0.01
CA GLN A 14 6.71 43.79 -0.04
C GLN A 14 6.71 42.52 -0.90
N ALA A 15 7.27 42.59 -2.11
CA ALA A 15 7.33 41.43 -3.00
C ALA A 15 8.16 40.28 -2.40
N LYS A 16 9.21 40.60 -1.64
CA LYS A 16 9.99 39.60 -0.91
C LYS A 16 9.17 38.94 0.22
N GLU A 17 8.46 39.73 1.02
CA GLU A 17 7.63 39.22 2.11
C GLU A 17 6.48 38.35 1.59
N GLU A 18 5.84 38.75 0.49
CA GLU A 18 4.80 37.97 -0.18
C GLU A 18 5.36 36.64 -0.71
N ALA A 19 6.51 36.65 -1.38
CA ALA A 19 7.16 35.43 -1.86
C ALA A 19 7.57 34.50 -0.71
N GLU A 20 8.11 35.04 0.40
CA GLU A 20 8.46 34.23 1.58
C GLU A 20 7.22 33.59 2.21
N LYS A 21 6.10 34.32 2.27
CA LYS A 21 4.83 33.81 2.75
C LYS A 21 4.28 32.68 1.87
N GLU A 22 4.26 32.87 0.55
CA GLU A 22 3.81 31.84 -0.39
C GLU A 22 4.67 30.58 -0.33
N ILE A 23 5.99 30.72 -0.19
CA ILE A 23 6.90 29.58 -0.03
C ILE A 23 6.59 28.81 1.26
N ALA A 24 6.33 29.51 2.37
CA ALA A 24 5.98 28.88 3.63
C ALA A 24 4.64 28.14 3.56
N GLU A 25 3.63 28.76 2.95
CA GLU A 25 2.31 28.14 2.74
C GLU A 25 2.40 26.92 1.83
N PHE A 26 3.14 27.00 0.73
CA PHE A 26 3.34 25.87 -0.16
C PHE A 26 4.04 24.70 0.52
N ARG A 27 5.10 24.98 1.30
CA ARG A 27 5.78 23.94 2.09
C ARG A 27 4.84 23.27 3.08
N ALA A 28 4.03 24.05 3.80
CA ALA A 28 3.06 23.51 4.74
C ALA A 28 2.02 22.61 4.04
N GLN A 29 1.52 23.02 2.88
CA GLN A 29 0.59 22.22 2.07
C GLN A 29 1.22 20.91 1.59
N ILE A 30 2.47 20.95 1.11
CA ILE A 30 3.19 19.75 0.67
C ILE A 30 3.43 18.79 1.83
N GLU A 31 3.84 19.29 3.00
CA GLU A 31 4.04 18.45 4.18
C GLU A 31 2.74 17.81 4.67
N ASP A 32 1.63 18.54 4.65
CA ASP A 32 0.32 18.00 5.04
C ASP A 32 -0.16 16.93 4.05
N ALA A 33 -0.03 17.20 2.75
CA ALA A 33 -0.32 16.22 1.70
C ALA A 33 0.55 14.96 1.83
N PHE A 34 1.82 15.11 2.19
CA PHE A 34 2.72 13.99 2.41
C PHE A 34 2.32 13.17 3.65
N LYS A 35 2.01 13.83 4.77
CA LYS A 35 1.51 13.17 5.99
C LYS A 35 0.23 12.40 5.72
N LYS A 36 -0.71 13.00 4.98
CA LYS A 36 -1.96 12.34 4.56
C LYS A 36 -1.68 11.09 3.71
N LYS A 37 -0.83 11.21 2.69
CA LYS A 37 -0.47 10.08 1.82
C LYS A 37 0.21 8.95 2.58
N LEU A 38 1.08 9.28 3.54
CA LEU A 38 1.69 8.28 4.42
C LEU A 38 0.65 7.54 5.26
N ALA A 39 -0.28 8.26 5.88
CA ALA A 39 -1.35 7.66 6.68
C ALA A 39 -2.24 6.71 5.83
N GLU A 40 -2.61 7.14 4.62
CA GLU A 40 -3.38 6.32 3.68
C GLU A 40 -2.61 5.07 3.24
N SER A 41 -1.32 5.20 2.88
CA SER A 41 -0.51 4.06 2.40
C SER A 41 -0.15 3.05 3.50
N SER A 42 -0.01 3.52 4.74
CA SER A 42 0.39 2.67 5.87
C SER A 42 -0.78 1.85 6.43
N GLY A 43 -2.00 2.38 6.36
CA GLY A 43 -3.21 1.67 6.77
C GLY A 43 -3.59 0.54 5.81
N ASP A 44 -3.54 0.79 4.50
CA ASP A 44 -3.98 -0.19 3.49
C ASP A 44 -3.05 -1.41 3.41
N SER A 45 -1.74 -1.21 3.51
CA SER A 45 -0.76 -2.29 3.51
C SER A 45 -0.98 -3.26 4.69
N GLY A 46 -1.25 -2.74 5.89
CA GLY A 46 -1.49 -3.58 7.08
C GLY A 46 -2.81 -4.34 7.02
N ALA A 47 -3.88 -3.68 6.57
CA ALA A 47 -5.18 -4.32 6.40
C ALA A 47 -5.14 -5.42 5.32
N ASN A 48 -4.45 -5.17 4.21
CA ASN A 48 -4.29 -6.14 3.14
C ASN A 48 -3.46 -7.35 3.57
N VAL A 49 -2.37 -7.15 4.30
CA VAL A 49 -1.54 -8.27 4.82
C VAL A 49 -2.35 -9.14 5.77
N LYS A 50 -3.07 -8.54 6.74
CA LYS A 50 -3.89 -9.30 7.68
C LYS A 50 -4.97 -10.14 6.99
N ARG A 51 -5.68 -9.53 6.03
CA ARG A 51 -6.69 -10.23 5.21
C ARG A 51 -6.06 -11.39 4.42
N LEU A 52 -4.89 -11.15 3.81
CA LEU A 52 -4.19 -12.16 3.03
C LEU A 52 -3.71 -13.32 3.90
N GLU A 53 -3.23 -13.05 5.12
CA GLU A 53 -2.86 -14.08 6.11
C GLU A 53 -4.06 -14.95 6.48
N GLU A 54 -5.20 -14.35 6.81
CA GLU A 54 -6.44 -15.06 7.16
C GLU A 54 -6.94 -15.93 5.99
N GLU A 55 -7.03 -15.37 4.78
CA GLU A 55 -7.45 -16.09 3.58
C GLU A 55 -6.50 -17.25 3.25
N THR A 56 -5.20 -17.03 3.36
CA THR A 56 -4.18 -18.06 3.09
C THR A 56 -4.27 -19.18 4.12
N HIS A 57 -4.42 -18.85 5.40
CA HIS A 57 -4.55 -19.83 6.46
C HIS A 57 -5.79 -20.71 6.26
N HIS A 58 -6.93 -20.08 5.97
CA HIS A 58 -8.16 -20.81 5.65
C HIS A 58 -8.01 -21.69 4.42
N LYS A 59 -7.31 -21.21 3.38
CA LYS A 59 -7.10 -22.00 2.16
C LYS A 59 -6.21 -23.22 2.42
N ILE A 60 -5.16 -23.08 3.23
CA ILE A 60 -4.29 -24.19 3.64
C ILE A 60 -5.10 -25.23 4.41
N GLN A 61 -5.83 -24.82 5.46
CA GLN A 61 -6.64 -25.73 6.26
C GLN A 61 -7.66 -26.51 5.42
N HIS A 62 -8.30 -25.82 4.48
CA HIS A 62 -9.25 -26.43 3.57
C HIS A 62 -8.59 -27.46 2.65
N LEU A 63 -7.44 -27.13 2.05
CA LEU A 63 -6.69 -28.06 1.19
C LEU A 63 -6.15 -29.27 1.97
N GLU A 64 -5.71 -29.07 3.22
CA GLU A 64 -5.29 -30.16 4.11
C GLU A 64 -6.46 -31.11 4.41
N ALA A 65 -7.62 -30.57 4.75
CA ALA A 65 -8.82 -31.36 5.01
C ALA A 65 -9.26 -32.15 3.76
N GLU A 66 -9.31 -31.51 2.59
CA GLU A 66 -9.63 -32.17 1.33
C GLU A 66 -8.64 -33.29 0.98
N SER A 67 -7.34 -33.02 1.14
CA SER A 67 -6.29 -34.01 0.92
C SER A 67 -6.46 -35.24 1.81
N VAL A 68 -6.72 -35.03 3.11
CA VAL A 68 -6.98 -36.14 4.05
C VAL A 68 -8.21 -36.94 3.61
N MET A 69 -9.30 -36.25 3.23
CA MET A 69 -10.54 -36.92 2.80
C MET A 69 -10.35 -37.80 1.56
N ILE A 70 -9.60 -37.34 0.56
CA ILE A 70 -9.48 -38.05 -0.73
C ILE A 70 -8.27 -38.99 -0.83
N SER A 71 -7.30 -38.86 0.08
CA SER A 71 -6.02 -39.59 0.04
C SER A 71 -6.17 -41.11 -0.09
N ASN A 72 -7.10 -41.70 0.67
CA ASN A 72 -7.33 -43.15 0.65
C ASN A 72 -7.86 -43.62 -0.71
N ASP A 73 -8.83 -42.90 -1.27
CA ASP A 73 -9.43 -43.23 -2.56
C ASP A 73 -8.40 -43.17 -3.69
N VAL A 74 -7.53 -42.16 -3.66
CA VAL A 74 -6.42 -42.03 -4.61
C VAL A 74 -5.44 -43.20 -4.46
N VAL A 75 -5.06 -43.55 -3.23
CA VAL A 75 -4.17 -44.69 -2.96
C VAL A 75 -4.79 -45.99 -3.47
N GLN A 76 -6.07 -46.25 -3.20
CA GLN A 76 -6.76 -47.44 -3.68
C GLN A 76 -6.83 -47.50 -5.21
N MET A 77 -7.15 -46.38 -5.86
CA MET A 77 -7.16 -46.26 -7.31
C MET A 77 -5.79 -46.61 -7.91
N LEU A 78 -4.71 -46.04 -7.34
CA LEU A 78 -3.34 -46.31 -7.78
C LEU A 78 -2.96 -47.78 -7.57
N LEU A 79 -3.25 -48.36 -6.40
CA LEU A 79 -2.99 -49.78 -6.10
C LEU A 79 -3.72 -50.71 -7.07
N ARG A 80 -5.00 -50.45 -7.37
CA ARG A 80 -5.77 -51.23 -8.33
C ARG A 80 -5.15 -51.15 -9.73
N HIS A 81 -4.72 -49.96 -10.15
CA HIS A 81 -4.10 -49.78 -11.46
C HIS A 81 -2.82 -50.60 -11.61
N VAL A 82 -1.94 -50.61 -10.60
CA VAL A 82 -0.65 -51.32 -10.67
C VAL A 82 -0.76 -52.83 -10.47
N THR A 83 -1.77 -53.31 -9.75
CA THR A 83 -1.95 -54.74 -9.44
C THR A 83 -2.83 -55.48 -10.46
N THR A 84 -3.53 -54.77 -11.34
CA THR A 84 -4.36 -55.40 -12.37
C THR A 84 -3.51 -55.83 -13.56
N VAL A 85 -3.32 -57.13 -13.74
CA VAL A 85 -2.68 -57.69 -14.94
C VAL A 85 -3.68 -57.63 -16.10
N LYS A 86 -3.29 -56.97 -17.19
CA LYS A 86 -4.05 -57.02 -18.46
C LYS A 86 -3.79 -58.37 -19.12
N ASN A 87 -4.83 -59.20 -19.20
CA ASN A 87 -4.86 -60.41 -20.04
C ASN A 87 -5.25 -60.06 -21.47
#